data_AF-A0A843I1M1-F1
#
_entry.id   AF-A0A843I1M1-F1
#
_cell.length_a   1.000
_cell.length_b   1.000
_cell.length_c   1.000
_cell.angle_alpha   90.00
_cell.angle_beta   90.00
_cell.angle_gamma   90.00
#
_symmetry.space_group_name_H-M   'P 1'
#
loop_
_entity.id
_entity.type
_entity.pdbx_description
1 polymer ?
#
loop_
_entity_poly.entity_id
_entity_poly.type
_entity_poly.pdbx_seq_one_letter_code
_entity_poly.pdbx_strand_id
1 'polypeptide(L)' 'NTGTMNLTDLDWTMNLDGKLIFVGKTKSGTIDALTPGDSVTVSNFVLGLGKTGILMQVEAAEATASGMIILFFVVGV' A
#
# COMPACT_ATOMS: atom_id res chain seq x y z
N ASN A 1 -12.51 6.66 -6.64
CA ASN A 1 -13.75 6.01 -7.09
C ASN A 1 -14.09 6.54 -8.47
N THR A 2 -13.77 5.77 -9.51
CA THR A 2 -14.07 6.12 -10.91
C THR A 2 -15.48 5.66 -11.34
N GLY A 3 -16.25 5.06 -10.43
CA GLY A 3 -17.64 4.69 -10.67
C GLY A 3 -18.61 5.84 -10.39
N THR A 4 -19.90 5.51 -10.41
CA THR A 4 -21.00 6.48 -10.24
C THR A 4 -21.74 6.33 -8.91
N MET A 5 -21.40 5.31 -8.11
CA MET A 5 -22.04 5.02 -6.81
C MET A 5 -21.09 5.32 -5.66
N ASN A 6 -21.64 5.70 -4.51
CA ASN A 6 -20.87 5.76 -3.27
C ASN A 6 -20.46 4.35 -2.87
N LEU A 7 -19.19 4.20 -2.51
CA LEU A 7 -18.65 2.98 -1.93
C LEU A 7 -18.50 3.18 -0.42
N THR A 8 -18.84 2.18 0.37
CA THR A 8 -18.68 2.20 1.84
C THR A 8 -18.04 0.92 2.31
N ASP A 9 -17.44 0.96 3.50
CA ASP A 9 -16.84 -0.20 4.18
C ASP A 9 -15.85 -0.96 3.29
N LEU A 10 -15.01 -0.21 2.57
CA LEU A 10 -14.05 -0.79 1.63
C LEU A 10 -12.81 -1.30 2.35
N ASP A 11 -12.64 -2.60 2.41
CA ASP A 11 -11.44 -3.20 2.96
C ASP A 11 -10.30 -3.17 1.95
N TRP A 12 -9.12 -2.78 2.43
CA TRP A 12 -7.92 -2.75 1.62
C TRP A 12 -6.74 -3.39 2.33
N THR A 13 -5.85 -3.97 1.53
CA THR A 13 -4.59 -4.57 1.98
C THR A 13 -3.45 -4.18 1.05
N MET A 14 -2.32 -3.80 1.63
CA MET A 14 -1.04 -3.57 0.99
C MET A 14 -0.07 -4.66 1.43
N ASN A 15 0.44 -5.44 0.49
CA ASN A 15 1.40 -6.51 0.72
C ASN A 15 2.70 -6.29 -0.06
N LEU A 16 3.83 -6.51 0.59
CA LEU A 16 5.17 -6.40 0.00
C LEU A 16 5.89 -7.75 0.11
N ASP A 17 6.44 -8.23 -1.00
CA ASP A 17 7.08 -9.55 -1.10
C ASP A 17 8.61 -9.53 -0.93
N GLY A 18 9.19 -8.36 -0.66
CA GLY A 18 10.63 -8.19 -0.50
C GLY A 18 11.20 -9.07 0.61
N LYS A 19 12.28 -9.80 0.28
CA LYS A 19 12.89 -10.78 1.18
C LYS A 19 13.47 -10.15 2.45
N LEU A 20 14.13 -9.00 2.31
CA LEU A 20 14.79 -8.29 3.42
C LEU A 20 13.96 -7.08 3.88
N ILE A 21 12.65 -7.26 4.04
CA ILE A 21 11.78 -6.31 4.71
C ILE A 21 11.63 -6.73 6.17
N PHE A 22 11.99 -5.83 7.09
CA PHE A 22 11.93 -6.05 8.53
C PHE A 22 10.64 -5.48 9.14
N VAL A 23 10.14 -4.37 8.60
CA VAL A 23 8.91 -3.70 9.07
C VAL A 23 8.05 -3.33 7.87
N GLY A 24 6.72 -3.44 8.04
CA GLY A 24 5.75 -2.95 7.07
C GLY A 24 5.50 -3.88 5.89
N LYS A 25 5.78 -5.18 6.01
CA LYS A 25 5.47 -6.17 4.94
C LYS A 25 4.00 -6.19 4.54
N THR A 26 3.11 -6.01 5.51
CA THR A 26 1.67 -5.96 5.29
C THR A 26 1.08 -4.79 6.06
N LYS A 27 0.13 -4.10 5.44
CA LYS A 27 -0.74 -3.12 6.11
C LYS A 27 -2.14 -3.24 5.54
N SER A 28 -3.16 -3.21 6.39
CA SER A 28 -4.55 -3.21 5.98
C SER A 28 -5.32 -2.13 6.71
N GLY A 29 -6.53 -1.87 6.23
CA GLY A 29 -7.49 -0.98 6.87
C GLY A 29 -8.80 -0.98 6.10
N THR A 30 -9.71 -0.12 6.55
CA THR A 30 -11.03 0.07 5.95
C THR A 30 -11.18 1.55 5.58
N ILE A 31 -11.79 1.82 4.43
CA ILE A 31 -12.22 3.16 4.04
C ILE A 31 -13.72 3.23 4.25
N ASP A 32 -14.16 4.00 5.24
CA ASP A 32 -15.57 4.07 5.65
C ASP A 32 -16.49 4.50 4.50
N ALA A 33 -16.10 5.51 3.73
CA ALA A 33 -16.84 5.98 2.57
C ALA A 33 -15.93 6.60 1.50
N LEU A 34 -16.26 6.34 0.24
CA LEU A 34 -15.61 6.94 -0.93
C LEU A 34 -16.64 7.29 -2.01
N THR A 35 -16.91 8.59 -2.11
CA THR A 35 -17.81 9.23 -3.07
C THR A 35 -17.27 9.17 -4.52
N PRO A 36 -18.13 9.16 -5.55
CA PRO A 36 -17.73 9.23 -6.96
C PRO A 36 -16.80 10.41 -7.23
N GLY A 37 -15.73 10.16 -7.97
CA GLY A 37 -14.70 11.16 -8.29
C GLY A 37 -13.60 11.30 -7.23
N ASP A 38 -13.85 10.88 -5.99
CA ASP A 38 -12.89 11.08 -4.89
C ASP A 38 -11.82 10.01 -4.83
N SER A 39 -10.70 10.34 -4.18
CA SER A 39 -9.56 9.45 -4.02
C SER A 39 -9.04 9.53 -2.58
N VAL A 40 -8.66 8.38 -2.03
CA VAL A 40 -8.04 8.26 -0.71
C VAL A 40 -6.61 7.79 -0.89
N THR A 41 -5.69 8.41 -0.15
CA THR A 41 -4.28 8.00 -0.12
C THR A 41 -4.01 7.23 1.16
N VAL A 42 -3.52 6.01 1.02
CA VAL A 42 -3.04 5.19 2.14
C VAL A 42 -1.53 5.05 2.05
N SER A 43 -0.85 5.10 3.19
CA SER A 43 0.61 5.01 3.26
C SER A 43 1.04 3.96 4.26
N ASN A 44 2.21 3.37 4.04
CA ASN A 44 2.80 2.38 4.92
C ASN A 44 4.27 2.71 5.15
N PHE A 45 4.71 2.64 6.41
CA PHE A 45 6.12 2.80 6.74
C PHE A 45 6.80 1.45 6.56
N VAL A 46 7.79 1.40 5.67
CA VAL A 46 8.49 0.17 5.31
C VAL A 46 9.97 0.33 5.62
N LEU A 47 10.52 -0.62 6.37
CA LEU A 47 11.96 -0.71 6.63
C LEU A 47 12.49 -2.02 6.06
N GLY A 48 13.44 -1.92 5.13
CA GLY A 48 14.03 -3.08 4.48
C GLY A 48 15.12 -2.70 3.49
N LEU A 49 15.60 -3.68 2.73
CA LEU A 49 16.59 -3.49 1.69
C LEU A 49 16.29 -4.35 0.47
N GLY A 50 16.47 -3.82 -0.72
CA GLY A 50 16.40 -4.59 -1.96
C GLY A 50 15.09 -4.43 -2.71
N LYS A 51 14.97 -5.19 -3.81
CA LYS A 51 13.79 -5.17 -4.69
C LYS A 51 12.58 -5.75 -3.97
N THR A 52 11.42 -5.15 -4.20
CA THR A 52 10.12 -5.62 -3.70
C THR A 52 9.06 -5.45 -4.77
N GLY A 53 8.15 -6.41 -4.87
CA GLY A 53 6.81 -6.21 -5.39
C GLY A 53 5.93 -5.54 -4.33
N ILE A 54 4.92 -4.81 -4.80
CA ILE A 54 3.87 -4.18 -4.00
C ILE A 54 2.55 -4.64 -4.60
N LEU A 55 1.72 -5.31 -3.81
CA LEU A 55 0.37 -5.72 -4.16
C LEU A 55 -0.60 -4.90 -3.32
N MET A 56 -1.47 -4.15 -3.98
CA MET A 56 -2.59 -3.44 -3.40
C MET A 56 -3.87 -4.19 -3.76
N GLN A 57 -4.68 -4.50 -2.76
CA GLN A 57 -5.99 -5.09 -2.91
C GLN A 57 -7.01 -4.18 -2.25
N VAL A 58 -8.11 -3.89 -2.94
CA VAL A 58 -9.27 -3.16 -2.41
C VAL A 58 -10.50 -3.90 -2.91
N GLU A 59 -11.21 -4.60 -2.02
CA GLU A 59 -12.29 -5.52 -2.40
C GLU A 59 -11.87 -6.48 -3.54
N ALA A 60 -12.59 -6.46 -4.67
CA ALA A 60 -12.30 -7.27 -5.87
C ALA A 60 -11.29 -6.64 -6.83
N ALA A 61 -10.77 -5.45 -6.53
CA ALA A 61 -9.79 -4.76 -7.36
C ALA A 61 -8.37 -4.99 -6.84
N GLU A 62 -7.45 -5.25 -7.75
CA GLU A 62 -6.04 -5.45 -7.43
C GLU A 62 -5.15 -4.58 -8.32
N ALA A 63 -4.06 -4.09 -7.75
CA ALA A 63 -3.03 -3.36 -8.45
C ALA A 63 -1.65 -3.82 -7.97
N THR A 64 -0.72 -3.96 -8.91
CA THR A 64 0.66 -4.36 -8.60
C THR A 64 1.65 -3.31 -9.07
N ALA A 65 2.72 -3.14 -8.31
CA ALA A 65 3.85 -2.30 -8.63
C ALA A 65 5.14 -2.97 -8.15
N SER A 66 6.29 -2.41 -8.53
CA SER A 66 7.59 -2.86 -8.02
C SER A 66 8.45 -1.66 -7.66
N GLY A 67 9.37 -1.87 -6.74
CA GLY A 67 10.27 -0.82 -6.26
C GLY A 67 11.53 -1.37 -5.61
N MET A 68 12.37 -0.44 -5.17
CA MET A 68 13.57 -0.71 -4.39
C MET A 68 13.41 -0.05 -3.02
N ILE A 69 13.53 -0.84 -1.95
CA ILE A 69 13.55 -0.32 -0.58
C ILE A 69 15.01 -0.09 -0.18
N ILE A 70 15.29 1.06 0.42
CA ILE A 70 16.64 1.43 0.83
C ILE A 70 16.65 2.01 2.25
N LEU A 71 16.42 1.15 3.25
CA LEU A 71 16.57 1.38 4.70
C LEU A 71 16.12 2.78 5.20
N PHE A 72 16.73 3.25 6.30
CA PHE A 72 16.81 4.65 6.71
C PHE A 72 18.27 5.07 6.45
N PHE A 73 18.55 5.85 5.41
CA PHE A 73 19.95 6.29 5.23
C PHE A 73 20.34 7.33 6.30
N VAL A 74 21.38 7.01 7.09
CA VAL A 74 22.36 7.97 7.61
C VAL A 74 23.74 7.48 7.16
N VAL A 75 24.46 8.28 6.38
CA VAL A 75 25.80 7.95 5.86
C VAL A 75 26.82 8.92 6.49
N GLY A 76 27.64 8.40 7.42
CA GLY A 76 28.85 9.04 7.95
C GLY A 76 28.68 10.05 9.10
N VAL A 77 29.70 10.08 9.99
CA VAL A 77 30.09 11.26 10.78
C VAL A 77 30.98 12.17 9.94
#